data_AF-A0A847C6M3-F1
#
_entry.id   AF-A0A847C6M3-F1
#
_cell.length_a   1.000
_cell.length_b   1.000
_cell.length_c   1.000
_cell.angle_alpha   90.00
_cell.angle_beta   90.00
_cell.angle_gamma   90.00
#
_symmetry.space_group_name_H-M   'P 1'
#
loop_
_entity.id
_entity.type
_entity.pdbx_description
1 polymer ?
#
loop_
_entity_poly.entity_id
_entity_poly.type
_entity_poly.pdbx_seq_one_letter_code
_entity_poly.pdbx_strand_id
1 'polypeptide(L)'
;MCGIVGFSGKRPSVPILLDGLKKLEYRGYDSAGIAVIDDGNIEVVKAKGRLSNLKQKLETMKSFEGSTCGIGHTRWATHGEPSDVNSHPHSSSRV
;
A
#
# COMPACT_ATOMS: atom_id res chain seq x y z
N MET A 1 0.87 16.78 -0.44
CA MET A 1 2.19 16.14 -0.32
C MET A 1 1.94 14.62 -0.29
N CYS A 2 2.91 13.72 -0.33
CA CYS A 2 2.62 12.27 -0.28
C CYS A 2 3.51 11.58 0.76
N GLY A 3 3.21 10.32 1.07
CA GLY A 3 4.02 9.45 1.94
C GLY A 3 4.45 8.19 1.23
N ILE A 4 5.69 7.74 1.44
CA ILE A 4 6.24 6.47 0.93
C ILE A 4 6.87 5.71 2.08
N VAL A 5 6.64 4.41 2.13
CA VAL A 5 7.30 3.49 3.07
C VAL A 5 7.78 2.27 2.29
N GLY A 6 8.99 1.81 2.58
CA GLY A 6 9.50 0.53 2.10
C GLY A 6 9.99 -0.31 3.28
N PHE A 7 9.85 -1.62 3.18
CA PHE A 7 10.36 -2.56 4.16
C PHE A 7 10.92 -3.80 3.47
N SER A 8 12.08 -4.25 3.94
CA SER A 8 12.68 -5.53 3.58
C SER A 8 13.36 -6.10 4.83
N GLY A 9 13.11 -7.36 5.17
CA GLY A 9 13.69 -7.97 6.35
C GLY A 9 13.16 -9.37 6.63
N LYS A 10 13.07 -9.73 7.91
CA LYS A 10 12.63 -11.07 8.37
C LYS A 10 11.26 -11.07 9.05
N ARG A 11 10.61 -9.91 9.15
CA ARG A 11 9.30 -9.73 9.80
C ARG A 11 8.21 -9.61 8.73
N PRO A 12 6.94 -9.89 9.06
CA PRO A 12 5.82 -9.60 8.16
C PRO A 12 5.82 -8.12 7.73
N SER A 13 5.77 -7.88 6.43
CA SER A 13 5.91 -6.55 5.84
C SER A 13 4.67 -5.70 6.04
N VAL A 14 3.47 -6.28 5.89
CA VAL A 14 2.20 -5.54 5.91
C VAL A 14 1.97 -4.72 7.19
N PRO A 15 2.13 -5.26 8.41
CA PRO A 15 1.95 -4.46 9.63
C PRO A 15 2.92 -3.27 9.70
N ILE A 16 4.17 -3.48 9.27
CA ILE A 16 5.22 -2.45 9.28
C ILE A 16 4.90 -1.34 8.27
N LEU A 17 4.46 -1.73 7.06
CA LEU A 17 4.03 -0.78 6.03
C LEU A 17 2.84 0.05 6.52
N LEU A 18 1.81 -0.59 7.09
CA LEU A 18 0.63 0.11 7.60
C LEU A 18 0.98 1.10 8.73
N ASP A 19 1.82 0.70 9.68
CA ASP A 19 2.26 1.60 10.76
C ASP A 19 3.09 2.78 10.25
N GLY A 20 3.95 2.54 9.25
CA GLY A 20 4.70 3.60 8.59
C GLY A 20 3.76 4.57 7.85
N LEU A 21 2.82 4.04 7.07
CA LEU A 21 1.86 4.86 6.31
C LEU A 21 0.94 5.66 7.22
N LYS A 22 0.54 5.10 8.37
CA LYS A 22 -0.27 5.80 9.37
C LYS A 22 0.43 7.07 9.88
N LYS A 23 1.75 7.01 10.07
CA LYS A 23 2.56 8.18 10.45
C LYS A 23 2.67 9.21 9.32
N LEU A 24 2.45 8.83 8.07
CA LEU A 24 2.55 9.68 6.88
C LEU A 24 1.19 10.13 6.33
N GLU A 25 0.07 9.67 6.91
CA GLU A 25 -1.28 9.94 6.42
C GLU A 25 -1.62 11.44 6.40
N TYR A 26 -1.04 12.24 7.31
CA TYR A 26 -1.21 13.70 7.29
C TYR A 26 -0.65 14.36 6.02
N ARG A 27 0.26 13.68 5.30
CA ARG A 27 0.82 14.21 4.05
C ARG A 27 -0.14 14.03 2.88
N GLY A 28 -0.92 12.95 2.87
CA GLY A 28 -1.89 12.61 1.83
C GLY A 28 -2.86 11.51 2.29
N TYR A 29 -4.14 11.68 2.00
CA TYR A 29 -5.23 10.82 2.51
C TYR A 29 -6.36 10.60 1.49
N ASP A 30 -6.13 10.98 0.23
CA ASP A 30 -7.12 10.81 -0.83
C ASP A 30 -7.18 9.37 -1.32
N SER A 31 -6.04 8.67 -1.25
CA SER A 31 -5.95 7.23 -1.46
C SER A 31 -4.65 6.63 -0.90
N ALA A 32 -4.62 5.31 -0.74
CA ALA A 32 -3.44 4.58 -0.29
C ALA A 32 -3.32 3.23 -0.99
N GLY A 33 -2.11 2.67 -0.99
CA GLY A 33 -1.89 1.32 -1.47
C GLY A 33 -0.57 0.74 -1.01
N ILE A 34 -0.47 -0.59 -1.09
CA ILE A 34 0.75 -1.35 -0.85
C ILE A 34 0.97 -2.35 -1.98
N ALA A 35 2.24 -2.71 -2.17
CA ALA A 35 2.64 -3.86 -2.97
C ALA A 35 3.60 -4.70 -2.13
N VAL A 36 3.39 -6.01 -2.10
CA VAL A 36 4.20 -6.95 -1.33
C VAL A 36 4.59 -8.13 -2.19
N ILE A 37 5.73 -8.74 -1.87
CA ILE A 37 6.22 -9.93 -2.57
C ILE A 37 5.85 -11.16 -1.74
N ASP A 38 5.10 -12.09 -2.31
CA ASP A 38 4.77 -13.38 -1.73
C ASP A 38 5.01 -14.50 -2.74
N ASP A 39 5.80 -15.50 -2.34
CA ASP A 39 6.23 -16.63 -3.19
C ASP A 39 6.68 -16.25 -4.62
N GLY A 40 7.45 -15.16 -4.73
CA GLY A 40 7.95 -14.64 -6.01
C GLY A 40 6.94 -13.85 -6.84
N ASN A 41 5.69 -13.77 -6.41
CA ASN A 41 4.63 -12.97 -7.03
C ASN A 41 4.47 -11.62 -6.32
N ILE A 42 4.07 -10.60 -7.06
CA ILE A 42 3.77 -9.29 -6.49
C ILE A 42 2.26 -9.13 -6.38
N GLU A 43 1.79 -8.95 -5.16
CA GLU A 43 0.41 -8.63 -4.88
C GLU A 43 0.26 -7.14 -4.56
N VAL A 44 -0.69 -6.49 -5.24
CA VAL A 44 -0.93 -5.04 -5.12
C VAL A 44 -2.34 -4.80 -4.60
N VAL A 45 -2.44 -4.05 -3.50
CA VAL A 45 -3.71 -3.69 -2.88
C VAL A 45 -3.80 -2.18 -2.78
N LYS A 46 -4.92 -1.64 -3.26
CA LYS A 46 -5.16 -0.20 -3.33
C LYS A 46 -6.55 0.14 -2.83
N ALA A 47 -6.69 1.31 -2.22
CA ALA A 47 -7.95 1.82 -1.73
C ALA A 47 -8.03 3.35 -1.89
N LYS A 48 -9.11 3.82 -2.50
CA LYS A 48 -9.55 5.21 -2.41
C LYS A 48 -9.88 5.57 -0.97
N GLY A 49 -9.55 6.81 -0.60
CA GLY A 49 -9.79 7.40 0.70
C GLY A 49 -8.65 7.15 1.69
N ARG A 50 -9.00 7.22 2.97
CA ARG A 50 -8.05 7.13 4.08
C ARG A 50 -7.43 5.74 4.19
N LEU A 51 -6.32 5.65 4.91
CA LEU A 51 -5.58 4.42 5.16
C LEU A 51 -6.45 3.32 5.81
N SER A 52 -7.48 3.71 6.57
CA SER A 52 -8.47 2.79 7.15
C SER A 52 -9.13 1.89 6.10
N ASN A 53 -9.40 2.41 4.90
CA ASN A 53 -10.05 1.65 3.84
C ASN A 53 -9.10 0.57 3.29
N LEU A 54 -7.81 0.91 3.14
CA LEU A 54 -6.79 -0.06 2.77
C LEU A 54 -6.66 -1.15 3.83
N LYS A 55 -6.62 -0.76 5.12
CA LYS A 55 -6.56 -1.70 6.24
C LYS A 55 -7.74 -2.68 6.22
N GLN A 56 -8.96 -2.19 6.03
CA GLN A 56 -10.15 -3.04 5.95
C GLN A 56 -10.08 -4.05 4.79
N LYS A 57 -9.60 -3.63 3.61
CA LYS A 57 -9.39 -4.56 2.48
C LYS A 57 -8.40 -5.66 2.84
N LEU A 58 -7.28 -5.30 3.48
CA LEU A 58 -6.23 -6.24 3.89
C LEU A 58 -6.71 -7.25 4.93
N GLU A 59 -7.59 -6.87 5.85
CA GLU A 59 -8.17 -7.78 6.85
C GLU A 59 -8.97 -8.94 6.22
N THR A 60 -9.45 -8.77 4.98
CA THR A 60 -10.20 -9.81 4.25
C THR A 60 -9.33 -10.72 3.38
N MET A 61 -8.03 -10.41 3.25
CA MET A 61 -7.12 -11.14 2.38
C MET A 61 -6.13 -11.98 3.17
N LYS A 62 -6.09 -13.28 2.88
CA LYS A 62 -5.19 -14.25 3.54
C LYS A 62 -3.76 -14.26 2.96
N SER A 63 -3.54 -13.68 1.78
CA SER A 63 -2.32 -13.83 0.98
C SER A 63 -1.08 -13.05 1.45
N PHE A 64 -1.10 -12.46 2.66
CA PHE A 64 -0.06 -11.51 3.08
C PHE A 64 0.76 -11.91 4.31
N GLU A 65 0.40 -13.01 4.97
CA GLU A 65 1.02 -13.39 6.25
C GLU A 65 2.49 -13.80 6.11
N GLY A 66 2.91 -14.30 4.94
CA GLY A 66 4.28 -14.74 4.66
C GLY A 66 5.21 -13.66 4.09
N SER A 67 4.68 -12.54 3.60
CA SER A 67 5.50 -11.55 2.91
C SER A 67 6.42 -10.78 3.85
N THR A 68 7.70 -10.71 3.51
CA THR A 68 8.72 -10.00 4.31
C THR A 68 9.33 -8.80 3.60
N CYS A 69 8.85 -8.49 2.39
CA CYS A 69 9.31 -7.38 1.57
C CYS A 69 8.14 -6.68 0.89
N GLY A 70 8.14 -5.35 0.90
CA GLY A 70 7.10 -4.57 0.23
C GLY A 70 7.28 -3.06 0.33
N ILE A 71 6.40 -2.35 -0.36
CA ILE A 71 6.34 -0.89 -0.42
C ILE A 71 4.89 -0.42 -0.20
N GLY A 72 4.75 0.82 0.27
CA GLY A 72 3.47 1.45 0.51
C GLY A 72 3.50 2.94 0.18
N HIS A 73 2.34 3.49 -0.17
CA HIS A 73 2.18 4.89 -0.52
C HIS A 73 0.86 5.48 -0.01
N THR A 74 0.89 6.71 0.50
CA THR A 74 -0.29 7.56 0.72
C THR A 74 -0.28 8.74 -0.25
N ARG A 75 -1.40 8.96 -0.94
CA ARG A 75 -1.52 9.89 -2.07
C ARG A 75 -2.36 11.11 -1.69
N TRP A 76 -1.86 12.28 -2.07
CA TRP A 76 -2.65 13.51 -2.24
C TRP A 76 -2.84 13.75 -3.73
N ALA A 77 -4.08 13.73 -4.21
CA ALA A 77 -4.39 13.83 -5.63
C ALA A 77 -4.34 15.29 -6.09
N THR A 78 -3.44 15.62 -7.01
CA THR A 78 -3.44 16.91 -7.74
C THR A 78 -3.92 16.76 -9.18
N HIS A 79 -3.74 15.57 -9.77
CA HIS A 79 -4.20 15.22 -11.11
C HIS A 79 -4.84 13.84 -11.09
N GLY A 80 -5.95 13.70 -11.83
CA GLY A 80 -6.78 12.50 -11.82
C GLY A 80 -7.53 12.32 -10.49
N GLU A 81 -8.78 11.86 -10.57
CA GLU A 81 -9.58 11.66 -9.38
C GLU A 81 -8.96 10.63 -8.43
N PRO A 82 -9.17 10.75 -7.11
CA PRO A 82 -8.86 9.67 -6.19
C PRO A 82 -9.66 8.41 -6.54
N SER A 83 -8.96 7.32 -6.86
CA SER A 83 -9.52 6.01 -7.21
C SER A 83 -8.52 4.91 -6.90
N ASP A 84 -8.99 3.65 -6.82
CA ASP A 84 -8.09 2.49 -6.66
C ASP A 84 -7.09 2.39 -7.83
N VAL A 85 -7.54 2.71 -9.05
CA VAL A 85 -6.72 2.69 -10.27
C VAL A 85 -5.58 3.71 -10.18
N ASN A 86 -5.90 4.96 -9.82
CA ASN A 86 -4.94 6.07 -9.73
C ASN A 86 -4.08 6.04 -8.45
N SER A 87 -4.35 5.10 -7.54
CA SER A 87 -3.53 4.91 -6.35
C SER A 87 -2.22 4.22 -6.70
N HIS A 88 -1.18 4.57 -5.95
CA HIS A 88 0.12 3.91 -6.01
C HIS A 88 0.12 2.68 -5.08
N PRO A 89 0.98 1.68 -5.31
CA PRO A 89 1.94 1.57 -6.41
C PRO A 89 1.28 1.30 -7.78
N HIS A 90 1.89 1.83 -8.85
CA HIS A 90 1.54 1.46 -10.22
C HIS A 90 2.41 0.29 -10.67
N SER A 91 1.81 -0.67 -11.38
CA SER A 91 2.50 -1.83 -11.96
C SER A 91 2.58 -1.70 -13.47
N SER A 92 3.60 -2.34 -14.07
CA SER A 92 3.70 -2.54 -15.51
C SER A 92 3.23 -3.94 -15.89
N SER A 93 3.12 -4.24 -17.17
CA SER A 93 2.74 -5.58 -17.66
C SER A 93 3.79 -6.68 -17.41
N ARG A 94 4.97 -6.34 -16.87
CA ARG A 94 6.07 -7.27 -16.57
C ARG A 94 6.15 -7.68 -15.09
N VAL A 95 5.14 -7.33 -14.31
CA VAL A 95 5.09 -7.57 -12.86
C VAL A 95 4.18 -8.75 -12.57
#